data_AF-R9JJ53-F1
#
_entry.id   AF-R9JJ53-F1
#
_cell.length_a   1.000
_cell.length_b   1.000
_cell.length_c   1.000
_cell.angle_alpha   90.00
_cell.angle_beta   90.00
_cell.angle_gamma   90.00
#
_symmetry.space_group_name_H-M   'P 1'
#
loop_
_entity.id
_entity.type
_entity.pdbx_description
1 polymer ?
#
loop_
_entity_poly.entity_id
_entity_poly.type
_entity_poly.pdbx_seq_one_letter_code
_entity_poly.pdbx_strand_id
1 'polypeptide(L)'
;MNDSELELYGIVGRMFREIREEKDLSLTAVSEYLQIAPISLQRYECGERKIKMGTIKKLCVFYKIEYDDFIREAKLRFSKNIFTDASSEKGELPKILQYYETLNDIGKHEATKRVEELTYIPQYVKENTEDSLKVNAAHARTDIEPTSEDQAHDDAIMNDDSEWE
;
A
#
# COMPACT_ATOMS: atom_id res chain seq x y z
N MET A 1 15.88 -5.70 -13.12
CA MET A 1 15.69 -4.24 -13.00
C MET A 1 14.30 -4.09 -12.42
N ASN A 2 14.15 -3.49 -11.24
CA ASN A 2 12.84 -3.44 -10.58
C ASN A 2 11.99 -2.35 -11.22
N ASP A 3 10.72 -2.65 -11.51
CA ASP A 3 9.79 -1.71 -12.17
C ASP A 3 9.66 -0.39 -11.40
N SER A 4 9.73 -0.45 -10.06
CA SER A 4 9.72 0.72 -9.18
C SER A 4 10.91 1.67 -9.38
N GLU A 5 12.10 1.17 -9.76
CA GLU A 5 13.22 2.06 -10.08
C GLU A 5 12.95 2.81 -11.38
N LEU A 6 12.39 2.13 -12.38
CA LEU A 6 12.11 2.72 -13.69
C LEU A 6 11.09 3.86 -13.57
N GLU A 7 10.06 3.68 -12.74
CA GLU A 7 9.07 4.73 -12.43
C GLU A 7 9.71 5.97 -11.78
N LEU A 8 10.57 5.78 -10.78
CA LEU A 8 11.27 6.91 -10.14
C LEU A 8 12.12 7.69 -11.14
N TYR A 9 12.86 7.01 -12.02
CA TYR A 9 13.63 7.68 -13.08
C TYR A 9 12.72 8.37 -14.10
N GLY A 10 11.54 7.81 -14.38
CA GLY A 10 10.53 8.46 -15.22
C GLY A 10 9.99 9.75 -14.61
N ILE A 11 9.74 9.77 -13.30
CA ILE A 11 9.33 10.99 -12.59
C ILE A 11 10.42 12.05 -12.65
N VAL A 12 11.67 11.67 -12.36
CA VAL A 12 12.82 12.56 -12.46
C VAL A 12 12.96 13.16 -13.87
N GLY A 13 12.79 12.33 -14.89
CA GLY A 13 12.78 12.76 -16.30
C GLY A 13 11.72 13.82 -16.58
N ARG A 14 10.47 13.55 -16.18
CA ARG A 14 9.35 14.50 -16.35
C ARG A 14 9.58 15.81 -15.61
N MET A 15 10.12 15.77 -14.39
CA MET A 15 10.47 16.99 -13.65
C MET A 15 11.49 17.85 -14.41
N PHE A 16 12.53 17.24 -15.00
CA PHE A 16 13.47 17.99 -15.82
C PHE A 16 12.83 18.60 -17.07
N ARG A 17 11.85 17.91 -17.66
CA ARG A 17 11.07 18.44 -18.77
C ARG A 17 10.25 19.66 -18.36
N GLU A 18 9.57 19.60 -17.22
CA GLU A 18 8.80 20.72 -16.66
C GLU A 18 9.70 21.95 -16.49
N ILE A 19 10.88 21.78 -15.86
CA ILE A 19 11.86 22.86 -15.67
C ILE A 19 12.37 23.41 -17.01
N ARG A 20 12.60 22.53 -17.99
CA ARG A 20 13.05 22.93 -19.33
C ARG A 20 11.99 23.80 -20.02
N GLU A 21 10.73 23.39 -19.95
CA GLU A 21 9.60 24.10 -20.55
C GLU A 21 9.31 25.42 -19.81
N GLU A 22 9.43 25.46 -18.48
CA GLU A 22 9.29 26.69 -17.68
C GLU A 22 10.36 27.75 -18.04
N LYS A 23 11.55 27.31 -18.45
CA LYS A 23 12.66 28.19 -18.86
C LYS A 23 12.72 28.44 -20.37
N ASP A 24 11.73 27.99 -21.13
CA ASP A 24 11.65 28.10 -22.60
C ASP A 24 12.91 27.56 -23.33
N LEU A 25 13.54 26.52 -22.77
CA LEU A 25 14.76 25.94 -23.33
C LEU A 25 14.44 24.82 -24.33
N SER A 26 15.15 24.83 -25.46
CA SER A 26 15.07 23.74 -26.44
C SER A 26 15.85 22.50 -25.97
N LEU A 27 15.43 21.32 -26.45
CA LEU A 27 16.17 20.08 -26.25
C LEU A 27 17.62 20.19 -26.75
N THR A 28 17.85 20.94 -27.84
CA THR A 28 19.18 21.12 -28.42
C THR A 28 20.11 21.85 -27.46
N ALA A 29 19.69 22.98 -26.88
CA ALA A 29 20.50 23.79 -25.98
C ALA A 29 20.97 23.00 -24.75
N VAL A 30 20.07 22.20 -24.14
CA VAL A 30 20.39 21.39 -22.97
C VAL A 30 21.28 20.20 -23.35
N SER A 31 21.03 19.58 -24.51
CA SER A 31 21.81 18.44 -25.00
C SER A 31 23.25 18.80 -25.36
N GLU A 32 23.47 20.01 -25.90
CA GLU A 32 24.79 20.56 -26.20
C GLU A 32 25.62 20.74 -24.93
N TYR A 33 25.03 21.28 -23.87
CA TYR A 33 25.70 21.41 -22.57
C TYR A 33 26.07 20.04 -21.97
N LEU A 34 25.18 19.06 -22.11
CA LEU A 34 25.41 17.70 -21.61
C LEU A 34 26.35 16.86 -22.49
N GLN A 35 26.67 17.33 -23.70
CA GLN A 35 27.40 16.59 -24.73
C GLN A 35 26.73 15.24 -25.07
N ILE A 36 25.40 15.23 -25.16
CA ILE A 36 24.62 14.05 -25.55
C ILE A 36 23.75 14.36 -26.76
N ALA A 37 23.31 13.33 -27.48
CA ALA A 37 22.37 13.52 -28.58
C ALA A 37 21.00 14.02 -28.04
N PRO A 38 20.30 14.94 -28.73
CA PRO A 38 18.98 15.44 -28.31
C PRO A 38 17.95 14.34 -28.07
N ILE A 39 17.98 13.29 -28.89
CA ILE A 39 17.12 12.10 -28.74
C ILE A 39 17.37 11.38 -27.40
N SER A 40 18.60 11.41 -26.87
CA SER A 40 18.92 10.80 -25.58
C SER A 40 18.32 11.59 -24.43
N LEU A 41 18.37 12.92 -24.52
CA LEU A 41 17.72 13.80 -23.55
C LEU A 41 16.20 13.60 -23.57
N GLN A 42 15.59 13.54 -24.75
CA GLN A 42 14.15 13.27 -24.88
C GLN A 42 13.76 11.94 -24.23
N ARG A 43 14.54 10.87 -24.47
CA ARG A 43 14.30 9.55 -23.84
C ARG A 43 14.42 9.59 -22.32
N TYR A 44 15.30 10.43 -21.79
CA TYR A 44 15.39 10.67 -20.35
C TYR A 44 14.13 11.37 -19.84
N GLU A 45 13.68 12.44 -20.51
CA GLU A 45 12.48 13.20 -20.14
C GLU A 45 11.19 12.37 -20.18
N CYS A 46 11.09 11.44 -21.12
CA CYS A 46 9.95 10.52 -21.23
C CYS A 46 10.04 9.31 -20.28
N GLY A 47 11.16 9.10 -19.59
CA GLY A 47 11.35 7.95 -18.71
C GLY A 47 11.66 6.62 -19.41
N GLU A 48 11.90 6.63 -20.72
CA GLU A 48 12.26 5.42 -21.49
C GLU A 48 13.64 4.88 -21.12
N ARG A 49 14.51 5.72 -20.53
CA ARG A 49 15.86 5.34 -20.13
C ARG A 49 16.24 5.88 -18.76
N LYS A 50 16.91 5.02 -18.00
CA LYS A 50 17.56 5.38 -16.73
C LYS A 50 18.60 6.48 -16.95
N ILE A 51 18.46 7.56 -16.19
CA ILE A 51 19.41 8.66 -16.17
C ILE A 51 20.53 8.31 -15.19
N LYS A 52 21.79 8.43 -15.61
CA LYS A 52 22.92 8.23 -14.71
C LYS A 52 22.97 9.38 -13.70
N MET A 53 23.36 9.06 -12.47
CA MET A 53 23.48 10.04 -11.40
C MET A 53 24.36 11.25 -11.77
N GLY A 54 25.49 11.00 -12.46
CA GLY A 54 26.37 12.07 -12.93
C GLY A 54 25.68 13.04 -13.90
N THR A 55 24.75 12.55 -14.74
CA THR A 55 23.98 13.38 -15.67
C THR A 55 22.93 14.22 -14.93
N ILE A 56 22.27 13.64 -13.92
CA ILE A 56 21.31 14.36 -13.07
C ILE A 56 22.00 15.55 -12.38
N LYS A 57 23.17 15.32 -11.78
CA LYS A 57 23.95 16.40 -11.14
C LYS A 57 24.33 17.50 -12.12
N LYS A 58 24.74 17.15 -13.35
CA LYS A 58 25.04 18.14 -14.40
C LYS A 58 23.81 18.97 -14.77
N LEU A 59 22.63 18.36 -14.86
CA LEU A 59 21.37 19.04 -15.12
C LEU A 59 20.98 19.99 -13.97
N CYS A 60 21.12 19.56 -12.72
CA CYS A 60 20.87 20.43 -11.56
C CYS A 60 21.77 21.67 -11.58
N VAL A 61 23.07 21.49 -11.87
CA VAL A 61 24.01 22.62 -12.04
C VAL A 61 23.58 23.55 -13.17
N PHE A 62 23.21 22.99 -14.32
CA PHE A 62 22.76 23.77 -15.48
C PHE A 62 21.51 24.60 -15.18
N TYR A 63 20.51 24.00 -14.53
CA TYR A 63 19.27 24.67 -14.16
C TYR A 63 19.37 25.55 -12.91
N LYS A 64 20.52 25.54 -12.22
CA LYS A 64 20.74 26.23 -10.93
C LYS A 64 19.78 25.76 -9.84
N ILE A 65 19.58 24.45 -9.76
CA ILE A 65 18.71 23.79 -8.78
C ILE A 65 19.59 23.00 -7.81
N GLU A 66 19.24 23.06 -6.53
CA GLU A 66 19.89 22.28 -5.48
C GLU A 66 19.50 20.80 -5.63
N TYR A 67 20.50 19.91 -5.62
CA TYR A 67 20.31 18.51 -5.99
C TYR A 67 19.50 17.76 -4.92
N ASP A 68 19.75 18.01 -3.64
CA ASP A 68 19.08 17.30 -2.55
C ASP A 68 17.59 17.67 -2.49
N ASP A 69 17.25 18.94 -2.68
CA ASP A 69 15.88 19.44 -2.81
C ASP A 69 15.15 18.82 -4.00
N PHE A 70 15.81 18.74 -5.16
CA PHE A 70 15.23 18.12 -6.35
C PHE A 70 14.93 16.63 -6.13
N ILE A 71 15.85 15.88 -5.51
CA ILE A 71 15.65 14.46 -5.23
C ILE A 71 14.59 14.24 -4.15
N ARG A 72 14.53 15.11 -3.14
CA ARG A 72 13.49 15.09 -2.12
C ARG A 72 12.10 15.26 -2.74
N GLU A 73 11.97 16.20 -3.66
CA GLU A 73 10.72 16.41 -4.41
C GLU A 73 10.38 15.21 -5.31
N ALA A 74 11.37 14.64 -6.01
CA ALA A 74 11.16 13.44 -6.84
C ALA A 74 10.64 12.26 -6.02
N LYS A 75 11.21 12.04 -4.82
CA LYS A 75 10.75 11.00 -3.88
C LYS A 75 9.32 11.26 -3.40
N LEU A 76 8.98 12.51 -3.09
CA LEU A 76 7.63 12.88 -2.67
C LEU A 76 6.60 12.62 -3.76
N ARG A 77 6.91 12.98 -5.01
CA ARG A 77 6.06 12.70 -6.18
C ARG A 77 5.92 11.20 -6.45
N PHE A 78 7.00 10.43 -6.27
CA PHE A 78 6.95 8.98 -6.37
C PHE A 78 6.02 8.37 -5.31
N SER A 79 6.19 8.75 -4.04
CA SER A 79 5.30 8.30 -2.96
C SER A 79 3.84 8.67 -3.24
N LYS A 80 3.57 9.90 -3.69
CA LYS A 80 2.22 10.34 -4.04
C LYS A 80 1.63 9.54 -5.21
N ASN A 81 2.44 9.23 -6.22
CA ASN A 81 1.97 8.45 -7.37
C ASN A 81 1.54 7.04 -6.99
N ILE A 82 2.25 6.40 -6.04
CA ILE A 82 1.85 5.10 -5.47
C ILE A 82 0.46 5.20 -4.82
N PHE A 83 0.17 6.28 -4.08
CA PHE A 83 -1.16 6.50 -3.48
C PHE A 83 -2.25 6.81 -4.52
N THR A 84 -1.92 7.45 -5.64
CA THR A 84 -2.88 7.75 -6.71
C THR A 84 -3.14 6.58 -7.65
N ASP A 85 -2.16 5.71 -7.90
CA ASP A 85 -2.37 4.49 -8.69
C ASP A 85 -3.16 3.44 -7.91
N ALA A 86 -3.04 3.40 -6.57
CA ALA A 86 -3.99 2.70 -5.70
C ALA A 86 -5.42 3.28 -5.74
N SER A 87 -5.59 4.50 -6.28
CA SER A 87 -6.89 5.16 -6.48
C SER A 87 -7.38 5.07 -7.93
N SER A 88 -6.61 4.47 -8.85
CA SER A 88 -6.98 4.31 -10.26
C SER A 88 -7.54 2.92 -10.59
N GLU A 89 -7.55 1.99 -9.65
CA GLU A 89 -8.69 1.07 -9.58
C GLU A 89 -9.89 1.88 -9.11
N LYS A 90 -10.94 1.95 -9.92
CA LYS A 90 -12.28 2.41 -9.50
C LYS A 90 -12.87 1.45 -8.45
N GLY A 91 -12.16 1.16 -7.37
CA GLY A 91 -12.81 0.85 -6.11
C GLY A 91 -13.28 2.18 -5.56
N GLU A 92 -14.58 2.45 -5.65
CA GLU A 92 -15.16 3.54 -4.85
C GLU A 92 -14.58 3.42 -3.44
N LEU A 93 -13.87 4.45 -2.97
CA LEU A 93 -13.39 4.50 -1.59
C LEU A 93 -14.56 4.06 -0.71
N PRO A 94 -14.37 3.08 0.19
CA PRO A 94 -15.43 2.59 1.05
C PRO A 94 -16.20 3.75 1.64
N LYS A 95 -17.54 3.76 1.52
CA LYS A 95 -18.40 4.87 1.98
C LYS A 95 -18.10 5.29 3.42
N ILE A 96 -17.61 4.37 4.25
CA ILE A 96 -17.16 4.63 5.62
C ILE A 96 -16.06 5.70 5.72
N LEU A 97 -15.11 5.77 4.78
CA LEU A 97 -14.06 6.79 4.76
C LEU A 97 -14.62 8.18 4.52
N GLN A 98 -15.60 8.30 3.61
CA GLN A 98 -16.29 9.58 3.34
C GLN A 98 -16.99 10.10 4.60
N TYR A 99 -17.66 9.22 5.35
CA TYR A 99 -18.27 9.61 6.63
C TYR A 99 -17.22 9.92 7.70
N TYR A 100 -16.16 9.13 7.79
CA TYR A 100 -15.09 9.34 8.78
C TYR A 100 -14.41 10.71 8.63
N GLU A 101 -14.25 11.20 7.41
CA GLU A 101 -13.66 12.53 7.14
C GLU A 101 -14.54 13.69 7.62
N THR A 102 -15.86 13.48 7.73
CA THR A 102 -16.81 14.49 8.24
C THR A 102 -16.84 14.58 9.77
N LEU A 103 -16.26 13.60 10.47
CA LEU A 103 -16.26 13.54 11.93
C LEU A 103 -15.15 14.41 12.53
N ASN A 104 -15.42 14.96 13.72
CA ASN A 104 -14.40 15.60 14.56
C ASN A 104 -13.57 14.56 15.31
N ASP A 105 -12.57 15.00 16.09
CA ASP A 105 -11.63 14.11 16.80
C ASP A 105 -12.34 13.12 17.73
N ILE A 106 -13.38 13.57 18.44
CA ILE A 106 -14.18 12.72 19.33
C ILE A 106 -14.94 11.66 18.53
N GLY A 107 -15.58 12.07 17.43
CA GLY A 107 -16.32 11.17 16.56
C GLY A 107 -15.43 10.15 15.88
N LYS A 108 -14.23 10.54 15.46
CA LYS A 108 -13.22 9.63 14.89
C LYS A 108 -12.76 8.59 15.90
N HIS A 109 -12.51 9.00 17.15
CA HIS A 109 -12.14 8.08 18.22
C HIS A 109 -13.23 7.03 18.48
N GLU A 110 -14.49 7.46 18.58
CA GLU A 110 -15.62 6.55 18.79
C GLU A 110 -15.83 5.62 17.58
N ALA A 111 -15.72 6.15 16.35
CA ALA A 111 -15.83 5.35 15.14
C ALA A 111 -14.75 4.25 15.08
N THR A 112 -13.52 4.57 15.45
CA THR A 112 -12.42 3.59 15.56
C THR A 112 -12.77 2.49 16.57
N LYS A 113 -13.27 2.86 17.75
CA LYS A 113 -13.68 1.90 18.78
C LYS A 113 -14.77 0.94 18.28
N ARG A 114 -15.79 1.44 17.58
CA ARG A 114 -16.86 0.57 17.04
C ARG A 114 -16.36 -0.38 15.96
N VAL A 115 -15.45 0.09 15.10
CA VAL A 115 -14.83 -0.78 14.08
C VAL A 115 -13.96 -1.84 14.74
N GLU A 116 -13.23 -1.50 15.79
CA GLU A 116 -12.47 -2.45 16.62
C GLU A 116 -13.39 -3.49 17.27
N GLU A 117 -14.51 -3.08 17.86
CA GLU A 117 -15.50 -4.00 18.46
C GLU A 117 -16.03 -5.03 17.45
N LEU A 118 -16.23 -4.64 16.18
CA LEU A 118 -16.66 -5.57 15.12
C LEU A 118 -15.63 -6.66 14.84
N THR A 119 -14.34 -6.40 15.08
CA THR A 119 -13.27 -7.40 14.89
C THR A 119 -13.27 -8.50 15.94
N TYR A 120 -14.01 -8.34 17.04
CA TYR A 120 -14.15 -9.38 18.06
C TYR A 120 -15.36 -10.30 17.82
N ILE A 121 -16.24 -9.96 16.88
CA ILE A 121 -17.43 -10.74 16.58
C ILE A 121 -17.11 -11.69 15.42
N PRO A 122 -17.06 -13.02 15.63
CA PRO A 122 -16.63 -13.97 14.60
C PRO A 122 -17.42 -13.87 13.29
N GLN A 123 -18.72 -13.54 13.38
CA GLN A 123 -19.60 -13.33 12.21
C GLN A 123 -19.12 -12.23 11.25
N TYR A 124 -18.35 -11.25 11.72
CA TYR A 124 -17.90 -10.10 10.94
C TYR A 124 -16.40 -10.13 10.60
N VAL A 125 -15.70 -11.18 11.00
CA VAL A 125 -14.27 -11.39 10.73
C VAL A 125 -14.14 -12.44 9.62
N LYS A 126 -13.21 -12.23 8.69
CA LYS A 126 -12.90 -13.26 7.68
C LYS A 126 -12.29 -14.45 8.40
N GLU A 127 -12.93 -15.61 8.30
CA GLU A 127 -12.39 -16.86 8.81
C GLU A 127 -11.02 -17.11 8.15
N ASN A 128 -9.95 -17.12 8.95
CA ASN A 128 -8.74 -17.82 8.55
C ASN A 128 -9.13 -19.30 8.51
N THR A 129 -9.01 -19.94 7.34
CA THR A 129 -9.53 -21.28 7.00
C THR A 129 -9.02 -22.42 7.91
N GLU A 130 -8.17 -22.13 8.91
CA GLU A 130 -7.62 -23.11 9.84
C GLU A 130 -8.31 -23.14 11.23
N ASP A 131 -9.03 -22.09 11.64
CA ASP A 131 -9.56 -21.99 13.03
C ASP A 131 -11.07 -22.28 13.16
N SER A 132 -11.83 -22.34 12.05
CA SER A 132 -13.29 -22.55 12.06
C SER A 132 -13.74 -23.99 12.38
N LEU A 133 -12.81 -24.93 12.58
CA LEU A 133 -13.11 -26.31 12.97
C LEU A 133 -13.17 -26.55 14.48
N LYS A 134 -12.84 -25.56 15.32
CA LYS A 134 -13.01 -25.69 16.78
C LYS A 134 -14.41 -25.25 17.19
N VAL A 135 -15.38 -26.12 16.95
CA VAL A 135 -16.66 -26.10 17.69
C VAL A 135 -16.36 -26.44 19.15
N ASN A 136 -16.10 -25.43 19.96
CA ASN A 136 -16.12 -25.62 21.41
C ASN A 136 -17.60 -25.73 21.82
N ALA A 137 -18.03 -26.91 22.26
CA ALA A 137 -19.36 -27.08 22.82
C ALA A 137 -19.55 -26.10 23.98
N ALA A 138 -20.68 -25.38 23.99
CA ALA A 138 -20.99 -24.34 24.99
C ALA A 138 -21.06 -24.86 26.45
N HIS A 139 -20.92 -26.17 26.66
CA HIS A 139 -21.05 -26.84 27.95
C HIS A 139 -19.73 -27.37 28.53
N ALA A 140 -18.58 -27.00 27.98
CA ALA A 140 -17.30 -27.31 28.61
C ALA A 140 -17.18 -26.52 29.94
N ARG A 141 -17.48 -27.18 31.07
CA ARG A 141 -17.23 -26.60 32.40
C ARG A 141 -15.71 -26.42 32.56
N THR A 142 -15.26 -25.17 32.58
CA THR A 142 -13.84 -24.81 32.76
C THR A 142 -13.33 -25.01 34.18
N ASP A 143 -14.24 -25.30 35.12
CA ASP A 143 -13.97 -25.26 36.55
C ASP A 143 -13.60 -26.64 37.13
N ILE A 144 -13.62 -27.68 36.31
CA ILE A 144 -13.35 -29.07 36.69
C ILE A 144 -12.52 -29.70 35.58
N GLU A 145 -11.42 -30.37 35.92
CA GLU A 145 -10.70 -31.22 34.97
C GLU A 145 -11.51 -32.51 34.78
N PRO A 146 -12.06 -32.78 33.58
CA PRO A 146 -12.77 -34.04 33.32
C PRO A 146 -11.78 -35.19 33.50
N THR A 147 -12.19 -36.24 34.21
CA THR A 147 -11.34 -37.44 34.26
C THR A 147 -11.39 -38.13 32.90
N SER A 148 -10.32 -38.85 32.55
CA SER A 148 -10.26 -39.59 31.29
C SER A 148 -11.37 -40.65 31.17
N GLU A 149 -11.94 -41.10 32.28
CA GLU A 149 -13.06 -42.05 32.31
C GLU A 149 -14.39 -41.37 31.98
N ASP A 150 -14.63 -40.16 32.49
CA ASP A 150 -15.84 -39.39 32.19
C ASP A 150 -15.93 -39.05 30.69
N GLN A 151 -14.79 -38.66 30.10
CA GLN A 151 -14.71 -38.32 28.68
C GLN A 151 -14.94 -39.54 27.78
N ALA A 152 -14.40 -40.69 28.15
CA ALA A 152 -14.63 -41.94 27.42
C ALA A 152 -16.08 -42.44 27.54
N HIS A 153 -16.74 -42.17 28.67
CA HIS A 153 -18.16 -42.51 28.85
C HIS A 153 -19.06 -41.64 27.97
N ASP A 154 -18.83 -40.32 27.96
CA ASP A 154 -19.58 -39.38 27.12
C ASP A 154 -19.41 -39.71 25.63
N ASP A 155 -18.18 -40.01 25.20
CA ASP A 155 -17.88 -40.43 23.82
C ASP A 155 -18.53 -41.77 23.46
N ALA A 156 -18.66 -42.70 24.41
CA ALA A 156 -19.31 -43.99 24.17
C ALA A 156 -20.83 -43.85 23.98
N ILE A 157 -21.50 -42.99 24.76
CA ILE A 157 -22.94 -42.71 24.61
C ILE A 157 -23.22 -42.02 23.26
N MET A 158 -22.34 -41.11 22.84
CA MET A 158 -22.51 -40.38 21.57
C MET A 158 -22.28 -41.27 20.33
N ASN A 159 -21.52 -42.35 20.47
CA ASN A 159 -21.23 -43.28 19.37
C ASN A 159 -22.11 -44.54 19.40
N ASP A 160 -23.03 -44.67 20.36
CA ASP A 160 -24.00 -45.76 20.42
C ASP A 160 -25.34 -45.30 19.87
N ASP A 161 -25.56 -45.56 18.57
CA ASP A 161 -26.81 -45.22 17.86
C ASP A 161 -28.06 -45.89 18.47
N SER A 162 -27.91 -46.93 19.31
CA SER A 162 -29.05 -47.64 19.93
C SER A 162 -29.72 -46.87 21.07
N GLU A 163 -29.06 -45.85 21.62
CA GLU A 163 -29.62 -44.97 22.65
C GLU A 163 -30.41 -43.78 22.06
N TRP A 164 -30.51 -43.70 20.72
CA TRP A 164 -31.13 -42.58 19.99
C TRP A 164 -32.34 -43.01 19.12
N GLU A 165 -32.80 -44.26 19.20
CA GLU A 165 -34.02 -44.78 18.54
C GLU A 165 -35.33 -44.48 19.31
#